data_AF-A0A560UXV5-F1
#
_entry.id   AF-A0A560UXV5-F1
#
_cell.length_a   1.000
_cell.length_b   1.000
_cell.length_c   1.000
_cell.angle_alpha   90.00
_cell.angle_beta   90.00
_cell.angle_gamma   90.00
#
_symmetry.space_group_name_H-M   'P 1'
#
loop_
_entity.id
_entity.type
_entity.pdbx_description
1 polymer ?
#
loop_
_entity_poly.entity_id
_entity_poly.type
_entity_poly.pdbx_seq_one_letter_code
_entity_poly.pdbx_strand_id
1 'polypeptide(L)'
;MLAELSLNDSDRKDFLIVEIIDDIGGTASLDRILVNLYKRTGEIEKRTKLVSRLYRMVSKDLIYQSPDRKGVYTTSKPNEERYQATLTIGYPEEEDSDLA
;
A
#
# COMPACT_ATOMS: atom_id res chain seq x y z
N MET A 1 -18.93 28.54 2.40
CA MET A 1 -17.64 27.86 2.63
C MET A 1 -17.86 26.63 3.50
N LEU A 2 -18.41 25.55 2.92
CA LEU A 2 -18.64 24.24 3.57
C LEU A 2 -18.13 23.06 2.70
N ALA A 3 -17.58 23.35 1.52
CA ALA A 3 -17.14 22.34 0.55
C ALA A 3 -15.71 21.81 0.80
N GLU A 4 -15.00 22.35 1.79
CA GLU A 4 -13.62 21.96 2.10
C GLU A 4 -13.51 20.79 3.08
N LEU A 5 -14.65 20.30 3.61
CA LEU A 5 -14.70 19.14 4.53
C LEU A 5 -15.47 17.93 3.98
N SER A 6 -15.97 17.99 2.74
CA SER A 6 -16.58 16.81 2.12
C SER A 6 -15.47 15.88 1.67
N LEU A 7 -15.20 14.82 2.43
CA LEU A 7 -14.40 13.68 1.98
C LEU A 7 -14.85 13.30 0.57
N ASN A 8 -13.98 13.52 -0.41
CA ASN A 8 -14.26 13.14 -1.78
C ASN A 8 -14.12 11.61 -1.91
N ASP A 9 -14.66 11.03 -2.98
CA ASP A 9 -14.63 9.58 -3.19
C ASP A 9 -13.22 9.00 -3.24
N SER A 10 -12.22 9.81 -3.61
CA SER A 10 -10.82 9.38 -3.59
C SER A 10 -10.30 9.21 -2.18
N ASP A 11 -10.61 10.13 -1.27
CA ASP A 11 -10.19 10.05 0.13
C ASP A 11 -10.84 8.84 0.81
N ARG A 12 -12.14 8.61 0.55
CA ARG A 12 -12.84 7.40 1.05
C ARG A 12 -12.17 6.11 0.61
N LYS A 13 -11.71 6.05 -0.64
CA LYS A 13 -10.98 4.87 -1.15
C LYS A 13 -9.61 4.72 -0.51
N ASP A 14 -8.90 5.81 -0.26
CA ASP A 14 -7.61 5.78 0.42
C ASP A 14 -7.78 5.25 1.86
N PHE A 15 -8.80 5.72 2.60
CA PHE A 15 -9.15 5.19 3.92
C PHE A 15 -9.49 3.70 3.89
N LEU A 16 -10.33 3.28 2.94
CA LEU A 16 -10.70 1.86 2.79
C LEU A 16 -9.48 0.97 2.54
N ILE A 17 -8.49 1.44 1.80
CA ILE A 17 -7.24 0.69 1.56
C ILE A 17 -6.44 0.55 2.86
N VAL A 18 -6.33 1.61 3.67
CA VAL A 18 -5.67 1.56 4.99
C VAL A 18 -6.36 0.53 5.88
N GLU A 19 -7.70 0.61 6.01
CA GLU A 19 -8.49 -0.35 6.77
C GLU A 19 -8.29 -1.80 6.29
N ILE A 20 -8.28 -2.02 4.97
CA ILE A 20 -8.02 -3.35 4.40
C ILE A 20 -6.65 -3.88 4.81
N ILE A 21 -5.61 -3.04 4.81
CA ILE A 21 -4.25 -3.46 5.18
C ILE A 21 -4.19 -3.80 6.67
N ASP A 22 -4.77 -2.95 7.52
CA ASP A 22 -4.85 -3.18 8.96
C ASP A 22 -5.61 -4.45 9.31
N ASP A 23 -6.80 -4.64 8.73
CA ASP A 23 -7.68 -5.79 8.99
C ASP A 23 -7.06 -7.14 8.60
N ILE A 24 -6.07 -7.14 7.69
CA ILE A 24 -5.37 -8.38 7.28
C ILE A 24 -4.00 -8.55 7.94
N GLY A 25 -3.76 -7.84 9.05
CA GLY A 25 -2.56 -7.98 9.89
C GLY A 25 -1.52 -6.88 9.66
N GLY A 26 -1.91 -5.72 9.14
CA GLY A 26 -1.05 -4.55 8.95
C GLY A 26 -0.10 -4.63 7.75
N THR A 27 -0.10 -5.71 6.96
CA THR A 27 0.73 -5.85 5.75
C THR A 27 0.01 -6.66 4.67
N ALA A 28 0.00 -6.13 3.44
CA ALA A 28 -0.78 -6.66 2.33
C ALA A 28 -0.02 -6.62 1.00
N SER A 29 -0.10 -7.70 0.22
CA SER A 29 0.27 -7.63 -1.19
C SER A 29 -0.80 -6.90 -2.01
N LEU A 30 -0.40 -6.33 -3.15
CA LEU A 30 -1.28 -5.71 -4.13
C LEU A 30 -2.49 -6.58 -4.49
N ASP A 31 -2.29 -7.89 -4.63
CA ASP A 31 -3.35 -8.86 -4.95
C ASP A 31 -4.35 -9.00 -3.82
N ARG A 32 -3.88 -9.07 -2.58
CA ARG A 32 -4.74 -9.11 -1.40
C ARG A 32 -5.56 -7.82 -1.28
N ILE A 33 -4.98 -6.67 -1.59
CA ILE A 33 -5.70 -5.39 -1.60
C ILE A 33 -6.80 -5.42 -2.68
N LEU A 34 -6.49 -5.83 -3.92
CA LEU A 34 -7.47 -5.94 -5.00
C LEU A 34 -8.66 -6.84 -4.65
N VAL A 35 -8.38 -8.02 -4.11
CA VAL A 35 -9.41 -8.99 -3.72
C VAL A 35 -10.30 -8.43 -2.62
N ASN A 36 -9.72 -7.77 -1.61
CA ASN A 36 -10.51 -7.21 -0.51
C ASN A 36 -11.29 -5.96 -0.92
N LEU A 37 -10.76 -5.13 -1.82
CA LEU A 37 -11.51 -4.03 -2.42
C LEU A 37 -12.76 -4.58 -3.12
N TYR A 38 -12.61 -5.60 -3.98
CA TYR A 38 -13.75 -6.23 -4.64
C TYR A 38 -14.75 -6.82 -3.64
N LYS A 39 -14.29 -7.50 -2.58
CA LYS A 39 -15.16 -8.06 -1.55
C LYS A 39 -15.96 -6.98 -0.78
N ARG A 40 -15.39 -5.80 -0.56
CA ARG A 40 -16.04 -4.71 0.20
C ARG A 40 -16.94 -3.83 -0.65
N THR A 41 -16.59 -3.59 -1.91
CA THR A 41 -17.28 -2.61 -2.75
C THR A 41 -18.03 -3.22 -3.93
N GLY A 42 -17.71 -4.46 -4.31
CA GLY A 42 -18.18 -5.08 -5.55
C GLY A 42 -17.51 -4.52 -6.82
N GLU A 43 -16.63 -3.52 -6.69
CA GLU A 43 -15.97 -2.90 -7.84
C GLU A 43 -14.71 -3.65 -8.26
N ILE A 44 -14.55 -3.85 -9.57
CA ILE A 44 -13.32 -4.40 -10.15
C ILE A 44 -12.38 -3.24 -10.51
N GLU A 45 -11.33 -3.04 -9.71
CA GLU A 45 -10.32 -2.02 -9.97
C GLU A 45 -9.17 -2.57 -10.83
N LYS A 46 -8.74 -1.79 -11.84
CA LYS A 46 -7.58 -2.15 -12.65
C LYS A 46 -6.32 -2.10 -11.79
N ARG A 47 -5.50 -3.15 -11.84
CA ARG A 47 -4.21 -3.24 -11.14
C ARG A 47 -3.34 -1.99 -11.32
N THR A 48 -3.18 -1.50 -12.56
CA THR A 48 -2.37 -0.31 -12.86
C THR A 48 -2.89 0.93 -12.16
N LYS A 49 -4.21 1.12 -12.11
CA LYS A 49 -4.87 2.23 -11.41
C LYS A 49 -4.62 2.14 -9.90
N LEU A 50 -4.73 0.94 -9.32
CA LEU A 50 -4.46 0.74 -7.90
C LEU A 50 -2.98 0.98 -7.57
N VAL A 51 -2.04 0.51 -8.39
CA VAL A 51 -0.59 0.78 -8.19
C VAL A 51 -0.31 2.28 -8.18
N SER A 52 -0.84 3.04 -9.15
CA SER A 52 -0.67 4.50 -9.16
C SER A 52 -1.31 5.18 -7.93
N ARG A 53 -2.42 4.65 -7.42
CA ARG A 53 -3.04 5.12 -6.17
C ARG A 53 -2.15 4.83 -4.97
N LEU A 54 -1.70 3.59 -4.79
CA LEU A 54 -0.85 3.18 -3.68
C LEU A 54 0.46 3.98 -3.66
N TYR A 55 1.06 4.25 -4.83
CA TYR A 55 2.23 5.12 -4.92
C TYR A 55 1.95 6.54 -4.40
N ARG A 56 0.80 7.12 -4.74
CA ARG A 56 0.39 8.43 -4.19
C ARG A 56 0.12 8.37 -2.69
N MET A 57 -0.46 7.28 -2.18
CA MET A 57 -0.68 7.09 -0.74
C MET A 57 0.64 6.99 0.01
N VAL A 58 1.64 6.31 -0.57
CA VAL A 58 3.01 6.27 -0.04
C VAL A 58 3.62 7.68 0.01
N SER A 59 3.49 8.47 -1.06
CA SER A 59 3.98 9.86 -1.06
C SER A 59 3.27 10.80 -0.07
N LYS A 60 2.12 10.37 0.48
CA LYS A 60 1.33 11.08 1.49
C LYS A 60 1.53 10.50 2.90
N ASP A 61 2.44 9.55 3.07
CA ASP A 61 2.68 8.84 4.34
C ASP A 61 1.43 8.15 4.94
N LEU A 62 0.46 7.75 4.10
CA LEU A 62 -0.72 7.01 4.56
C LEU A 62 -0.45 5.52 4.71
N ILE A 63 0.46 4.99 3.89
CA ILE A 63 0.95 3.62 3.88
C ILE A 63 2.42 3.66 3.46
N TYR A 64 3.12 2.55 3.63
CA TYR A 64 4.51 2.39 3.25
C TYR A 64 4.67 1.17 2.35
N GLN A 65 5.64 1.21 1.44
CA GLN A 65 6.10 -0.02 0.79
C GLN A 65 6.88 -0.84 1.81
N SER A 66 6.64 -2.15 1.83
CA SER A 66 7.48 -3.05 2.63
C SER A 66 8.93 -2.90 2.16
N PRO A 67 9.93 -2.79 3.06
CA PRO A 67 11.33 -2.71 2.65
C PRO A 67 11.82 -4.00 1.98
N ASP A 68 11.19 -5.12 2.30
CA ASP A 68 11.68 -6.46 1.94
C ASP A 68 11.04 -6.97 0.63
N ARG A 69 9.87 -6.44 0.21
CA ARG A 69 9.09 -7.03 -0.90
C ARG A 69 8.37 -6.03 -1.80
N LYS A 70 8.62 -6.14 -3.11
CA LYS A 70 7.94 -5.33 -4.12
C LYS A 70 6.45 -5.63 -4.22
N GLY A 71 5.65 -4.57 -4.27
CA GLY A 71 4.19 -4.67 -4.37
C GLY A 71 3.52 -5.15 -3.08
N VAL A 72 4.25 -5.10 -1.96
CA VAL A 72 3.73 -5.32 -0.61
C VAL A 72 3.72 -3.97 0.11
N TYR A 73 2.62 -3.69 0.81
CA TYR A 73 2.36 -2.44 1.49
C TYR A 73 2.00 -2.69 2.95
N THR A 74 2.35 -1.75 3.81
CA THR A 74 2.13 -1.82 5.26
C THR A 74 1.66 -0.47 5.79
N THR A 75 0.87 -0.49 6.85
CA THR A 75 0.49 0.70 7.63
C THR A 75 1.48 1.00 8.75
N SER A 76 2.38 0.06 9.05
CA SER A 76 3.45 0.24 10.02
C SER A 76 4.63 0.96 9.38
N LYS A 77 5.02 2.11 9.94
CA LYS A 77 6.18 2.88 9.47
C LYS A 77 7.45 2.00 9.56
N PRO A 78 8.13 1.69 8.44
CA PRO A 78 9.37 0.93 8.47
C PRO A 78 10.50 1.72 9.14
N ASN A 79 11.55 1.03 9.57
CA ASN A 79 12.77 1.69 10.02
C ASN A 79 13.34 2.58 8.89
N GLU A 80 13.62 3.85 9.20
CA GLU A 80 14.00 4.89 8.24
C GLU A 80 15.26 4.52 7.44
N GLU A 81 16.25 3.89 8.07
CA GLU A 81 17.49 3.48 7.39
C GLU A 81 17.24 2.47 6.26
N ARG A 82 16.38 1.46 6.52
CA ARG A 82 16.02 0.45 5.51
C ARG A 82 15.15 1.05 4.41
N TYR A 83 14.23 1.93 4.79
CA TYR A 83 13.27 2.51 3.86
C TYR A 83 13.89 3.47 2.85
N GLN A 84 14.84 4.31 3.29
CA GLN A 84 15.55 5.22 2.38
C GLN A 84 16.45 4.47 1.39
N ALA A 85 17.05 3.35 1.81
CA ALA A 85 17.78 2.45 0.91
C ALA A 85 16.85 1.88 -0.17
N THR A 86 15.65 1.41 0.18
CA THR A 86 14.65 0.89 -0.76
C THR A 86 14.19 1.94 -1.78
N LEU A 87 13.96 3.19 -1.35
CA LEU A 87 13.51 4.28 -2.23
C LEU A 87 14.60 4.74 -3.22
N THR A 88 15.88 4.65 -2.82
CA THR A 88 17.02 5.18 -3.60
C THR A 88 17.62 4.13 -4.54
N ILE A 89 17.72 2.88 -4.08
CA ILE A 89 18.47 1.80 -4.76
C ILE A 89 17.52 0.79 -5.41
N GLY A 90 16.23 0.81 -5.02
CA GLY A 90 15.31 -0.29 -5.30
C GLY A 90 15.34 -1.33 -4.18
N TYR A 91 14.50 -2.35 -4.28
CA TYR A 91 14.46 -3.43 -3.31
C TYR A 91 15.83 -4.12 -3.26
N PRO A 92 16.44 -4.32 -2.07
CA PRO A 92 17.57 -5.21 -1.99
C PRO A 92 17.11 -6.57 -2.54
N GLU A 93 17.83 -7.10 -3.53
CA GLU A 93 17.62 -8.49 -3.91
C GLU A 93 17.98 -9.29 -2.65
N GLU A 94 16.97 -9.89 -2.02
CA GLU A 94 17.23 -10.91 -1.02
C GLU A 94 18.05 -11.97 -1.75
N GLU A 95 19.33 -12.10 -1.42
CA GLU A 95 20.08 -13.31 -1.78
C GLU A 95 19.22 -14.46 -1.25
N ASP A 96 18.65 -15.24 -2.17
CA ASP A 96 17.85 -16.41 -1.86
C ASP A 96 18.61 -17.23 -0.81
N SER A 97 18.22 -17.09 0.45
CA SER A 97 18.66 -17.95 1.55
C SER A 97 17.88 -19.26 1.46
N ASP A 98 17.89 -19.86 0.27
CA ASP A 98 17.57 -21.25 0.01
C ASP A 98 18.86 -21.93 -0.46
N LEU A 99 19.81 -22.08 0.47
CA LEU A 99 20.87 -23.06 0.39
C LEU A 99 21.00 -23.73 1.76
N ALA A 100 20.27 -24.85 1.85
CA ALA A 100 20.54 -26.09 2.60
C ALA A 100 21.27 -26.01 3.95
#